data_AF-A0A8S2SHZ6-F1
#
_entry.id   AF-A0A8S2SHZ6-F1
#
_cell.length_a   1.000
_cell.length_b   1.000
_cell.length_c   1.000
_cell.angle_alpha   90.00
_cell.angle_beta   90.00
_cell.angle_gamma   90.00
#
_symmetry.space_group_name_H-M   'P 1'
#
loop_
_entity.id
_entity.type
_entity.pdbx_description
1 polymer ?
#
loop_
_entity_poly.entity_id
_entity_poly.type
_entity_poly.pdbx_seq_one_letter_code
_entity_poly.pdbx_strand_id
1 'polypeptide(L)' 'ILINSMHRYIIRLHIVQATDDFSLRTGPLSTFLFDETIFIAVTAYQNDQIKNLKIDNNPFAKGFRELTHGKK' A
#
# COMPACT_ATOMS: atom_id res chain seq x y z
N ILE A 1 10.34 -4.04 4.70
CA ILE A 1 9.51 -5.16 4.18
C ILE A 1 10.04 -5.52 2.81
N LEU A 2 10.41 -6.78 2.57
CA LEU A 2 10.81 -7.28 1.24
C LEU A 2 9.59 -7.97 0.61
N ILE A 3 9.29 -7.65 -0.65
CA ILE A 3 8.21 -8.27 -1.42
C ILE A 3 8.71 -8.62 -2.82
N ASN A 4 8.25 -9.75 -3.34
CA ASN A 4 8.52 -10.16 -4.70
C ASN A 4 7.56 -9.46 -5.67
N SER A 5 8.09 -8.98 -6.80
CA SER A 5 7.28 -8.44 -7.90
C SER A 5 6.32 -9.50 -8.46
N MET A 6 5.20 -9.07 -9.01
CA MET A 6 4.12 -9.89 -9.58
C MET A 6 3.44 -10.86 -8.60
N HIS A 7 3.49 -10.55 -7.30
CA HIS A 7 2.80 -11.33 -6.26
C HIS A 7 1.71 -10.50 -5.58
N ARG A 8 0.62 -11.17 -5.20
CA ARG A 8 -0.53 -10.58 -4.48
C ARG A 8 -0.26 -10.56 -2.97
N TYR A 9 -0.50 -9.42 -2.34
CA TYR A 9 -0.33 -9.21 -0.90
C TYR A 9 -1.58 -8.54 -0.31
N ILE A 10 -1.75 -8.68 1.00
CA ILE A 10 -2.75 -7.97 1.81
C ILE A 10 -2.04 -7.27 2.98
N ILE A 11 -2.49 -6.07 3.34
CA ILE A 11 -1.96 -5.38 4.52
C ILE A 11 -2.59 -5.98 5.78
N ARG A 12 -1.76 -6.22 6.79
CA ARG A 12 -2.18 -6.71 8.11
C ARG A 12 -1.81 -5.65 9.15
N LEU A 13 -2.77 -5.26 9.98
CA LEU A 13 -2.51 -4.42 11.14
C LEU A 13 -2.39 -5.32 12.38
N HIS A 14 -1.26 -5.21 13.06
CA HIS A 14 -0.97 -5.94 14.28
C HIS A 14 -0.95 -4.99 15.47
N ILE A 15 -1.74 -5.28 16.51
CA ILE A 15 -1.76 -4.54 17.77
C ILE A 15 -1.29 -5.49 18.86
N VAL A 16 -0.19 -5.12 19.52
CA VAL A 16 0.37 -5.87 20.65
C VAL A 16 0.25 -5.03 21.91
N GLN A 17 -0.35 -5.60 22.96
CA GLN A 17 -0.32 -4.97 24.28
C GLN A 17 1.02 -5.29 24.94
N ALA A 18 1.82 -4.25 25.18
CA ALA A 18 3.16 -4.38 25.75
C ALA A 18 3.39 -3.35 26.86
N THR A 19 4.00 -3.80 27.96
CA THR A 19 4.46 -2.97 29.09
C THR A 19 5.99 -2.85 29.13
N ASP A 20 6.68 -3.69 28.37
CA ASP A 20 8.14 -3.74 28.23
C ASP A 20 8.53 -4.41 26.89
N ASP A 21 9.83 -4.40 26.56
CA ASP A 21 10.35 -4.95 25.31
C ASP A 21 10.19 -6.47 25.18
N PHE A 22 10.06 -7.21 26.29
CA PHE A 22 9.85 -8.65 26.25
C PHE A 22 8.40 -8.96 25.84
N SER A 23 7.44 -8.26 26.46
CA SER A 23 6.01 -8.34 26.15
C SER A 23 5.66 -7.87 24.74
N LEU A 24 6.48 -7.03 24.10
CA LEU A 24 6.30 -6.69 22.68
C LEU A 24 6.42 -7.92 21.76
N ARG A 25 7.21 -8.93 22.15
CA ARG A 25 7.43 -10.15 21.35
C ARG A 25 6.50 -11.29 21.70
N THR A 26 6.01 -11.34 22.93
CA THR A 26 5.28 -12.49 23.49
C THR A 26 3.88 -12.14 23.99
N GLY A 27 3.55 -10.86 24.06
CA GLY A 27 2.30 -10.35 24.59
C GLY A 27 1.11 -10.65 23.67
N PRO A 28 -0.12 -10.42 24.16
CA PRO A 28 -1.33 -10.65 23.40
C PRO A 28 -1.31 -9.87 22.08
N LEU A 29 -1.50 -10.59 20.96
CA LEU A 29 -1.49 -10.06 19.61
C LEU A 29 -2.90 -10.12 19.01
N SER A 30 -3.44 -8.96 18.64
CA SER A 30 -4.62 -8.86 17.78
C SER A 30 -4.19 -8.54 16.35
N THR A 31 -4.76 -9.24 15.37
CA THR A 31 -4.48 -9.00 13.95
C THR A 31 -5.77 -8.66 13.20
N PHE A 32 -5.71 -7.58 12.42
CA PHE A 32 -6.82 -7.10 11.60
C PHE A 32 -6.43 -7.14 10.11
N LEU A 33 -7.38 -7.56 9.29
CA LEU A 33 -7.29 -7.59 7.83
C LEU A 33 -8.27 -6.60 7.24
N PHE A 34 -7.87 -5.98 6.12
CA PHE A 34 -8.70 -5.08 5.34
C PHE A 34 -8.62 -5.54 3.89
N ASP A 35 -9.63 -6.25 3.40
CA ASP A 35 -9.59 -6.90 2.08
C ASP A 35 -9.49 -5.88 0.93
N GLU A 36 -9.91 -4.64 1.16
CA GLU A 36 -9.78 -3.52 0.23
C GLU A 36 -8.32 -3.08 0.04
N THR A 37 -7.41 -3.50 0.93
CA THR A 37 -5.98 -3.17 0.88
C THR A 37 -5.14 -4.19 0.14
N ILE A 38 -5.77 -5.15 -0.54
CA ILE A 38 -5.07 -6.13 -1.36
C ILE A 38 -4.47 -5.45 -2.60
N PHE A 39 -3.21 -5.76 -2.90
CA PHE A 39 -2.52 -5.25 -4.09
C PHE A 39 -1.58 -6.29 -4.69
N ILE A 40 -1.09 -6.03 -5.90
CA ILE A 40 -0.01 -6.79 -6.54
C ILE A 40 1.23 -5.90 -6.56
N ALA A 41 2.34 -6.40 -6.04
CA ALA A 41 3.61 -5.68 -6.09
C ALA A 41 4.14 -5.65 -7.53
N VAL A 42 4.57 -4.50 -8.02
CA VAL A 42 5.09 -4.34 -9.38
C VAL A 42 6.29 -3.39 -9.39
N THR A 43 7.21 -3.57 -10.34
CA THR A 43 8.31 -2.62 -10.57
C THR A 43 7.90 -1.42 -11.42
N ALA A 44 6.82 -1.57 -12.21
CA ALA A 44 6.18 -0.50 -12.97
C ALA A 44 4.69 -0.77 -13.13
N TYR A 45 3.87 0.27 -13.20
CA TYR A 45 2.42 0.15 -13.42
C TYR A 45 2.13 -0.57 -14.74
N GLN A 46 1.25 -1.58 -14.67
CA GLN A 46 0.78 -2.32 -15.85
C GLN A 46 -0.60 -1.86 -16.32
N ASN A 47 -1.42 -1.32 -15.40
CA ASN A 47 -2.77 -0.84 -15.70
C ASN A 47 -2.80 0.69 -15.67
N ASP A 48 -3.13 1.31 -16.81
CA ASP A 48 -3.18 2.77 -16.96
C ASP A 48 -4.28 3.43 -16.11
N GLN A 49 -5.38 2.76 -15.82
CA GLN A 49 -6.41 3.30 -14.92
C GLN A 49 -5.87 3.45 -13.50
N ILE A 50 -5.10 2.47 -13.01
CA ILE A 50 -4.44 2.55 -11.70
C ILE A 50 -3.38 3.65 -11.71
N LYS A 51 -2.58 3.74 -12.77
CA LYS A 51 -1.59 4.82 -12.93
C LYS A 51 -2.26 6.20 -12.86
N ASN A 52 -3.34 6.42 -13.60
CA ASN A 52 -4.07 7.69 -13.60
C ASN A 52 -4.71 7.97 -12.24
N LEU A 53 -5.36 6.97 -11.62
CA LEU A 53 -5.89 7.10 -10.26
C LEU A 53 -4.79 7.53 -9.27
N LYS A 54 -3.59 6.97 -9.39
CA LYS A 54 -2.44 7.36 -8.55
C LYS A 54 -1.94 8.77 -8.87
N ILE A 55 -1.91 9.19 -10.14
CA ILE A 55 -1.55 10.56 -10.55
C ILE A 55 -2.52 11.58 -9.92
N ASP A 56 -3.81 11.32 -10.00
CA ASP A 56 -4.86 12.25 -9.55
C ASP A 56 -4.88 12.39 -8.02
N ASN A 57 -4.66 11.30 -7.29
CA ASN A 57 -4.84 11.27 -5.84
C ASN A 57 -3.54 11.44 -5.04
N ASN A 58 -2.35 11.18 -5.62
CA ASN A 58 -1.08 11.36 -4.92
C ASN A 58 -0.56 12.80 -5.10
N PRO A 59 -0.40 13.61 -4.03
CA PRO A 59 0.10 14.99 -4.14
C PRO A 59 1.50 15.09 -4.76
N PHE A 60 2.34 14.07 -4.61
CA PHE A 60 3.69 14.03 -5.21
C PHE A 60 3.68 13.77 -6.72
N ALA A 61 2.55 13.39 -7.30
CA ALA A 61 2.39 13.13 -8.73
C ALA A 61 1.75 14.30 -9.50
N LYS A 62 1.57 15.47 -8.85
CA LYS A 62 0.83 16.61 -9.42
C LYS A 62 1.35 17.08 -10.78
N GLY A 63 2.67 17.05 -11.02
CA GLY A 63 3.28 17.45 -12.29
C GLY A 63 2.85 16.61 -13.50
N PHE A 64 2.33 15.40 -13.28
CA PHE A 64 1.83 14.54 -14.36
C PHE A 64 0.34 14.76 -14.65
N ARG A 65 -0.39 15.49 -13.81
CA ARG A 65 -1.84 15.73 -13.97
C ARG A 65 -2.15 16.61 -15.18
N GLU A 66 -1.29 17.59 -15.47
CA GLU A 66 -1.46 18.48 -16.62
C GLU A 66 -1.24 17.74 -17.94
N LEU A 67 -0.34 16.75 -17.96
CA LEU A 67 -0.07 15.91 -19.14
C LEU A 67 -1.23 14.96 -19.47
N THR A 68 -2.00 14.53 -18.48
CA THR A 68 -3.18 13.68 -18.68
C THR A 68 -4.42 14.48 -19.10
N HIS A 69 -4.57 15.71 -18.57
CA HIS A 69 -5.74 16.57 -18.86
C HIS A 69 -5.53 17.54 -20.04
N GLY A 70 -4.27 17.78 -20.46
CA GLY A 70 -3.89 18.68 -21.55
C GLY A 70 -4.00 18.10 -22.96
N LYS A 71 -4.52 16.87 -23.10
CA LYS A 71 -4.90 16.28 -24.40
C LYS A 71 -6.41 16.41 -24.65
N LYS A 72 -6.91 17.64 -24.63
CA LYS A 72 -8.22 17.99 -25.20
C LYS A 72 -8.03 18.88 -26.41
#